data_AF-A0A2T5HY52-F1
#
_entry.id   AF-A0A2T5HY52-F1
#
_cell.length_a   1.000
_cell.length_b   1.000
_cell.length_c   1.000
_cell.angle_alpha   90.00
_cell.angle_beta   90.00
_cell.angle_gamma   90.00
#
_symmetry.space_group_name_H-M   'P 1'
#
loop_
_entity.id
_entity.type
_entity.pdbx_description
1 polymer ?
#
loop_
_entity_poly.entity_id
_entity_poly.type
_entity_poly.pdbx_seq_one_letter_code
_entity_poly.pdbx_strand_id
1 'polypeptide(L)' 'MGNGKGSPEYYVAEIQPGKVLYEMDGVSEELAKEAFRLAAAKLPIKTVFTIRQFGG' A
#
# COMPACT_ATOMS: atom_id res chain seq x y z
N MET A 1 31.44 -24.05 11.38
CA MET A 1 30.19 -23.78 10.64
C MET A 1 29.09 -23.61 11.67
N GLY A 2 28.77 -22.37 12.06
CA GLY A 2 27.94 -22.08 13.23
C GLY A 2 26.44 -22.27 12.96
N ASN A 3 25.73 -22.91 13.90
CA ASN A 3 24.28 -23.14 13.89
C ASN A 3 23.44 -21.88 14.21
N GLY A 4 23.90 -20.69 13.84
CA GLY A 4 23.26 -19.43 14.23
C GLY A 4 21.98 -19.19 13.44
N LYS A 5 20.81 -19.40 14.06
CA LYS A 5 19.59 -18.75 13.58
C LYS A 5 19.68 -17.27 13.95
N GLY A 6 19.95 -16.42 12.98
CA GLY A 6 19.92 -14.97 13.16
C GLY A 6 18.52 -14.51 13.58
N SER A 7 18.46 -13.43 14.36
CA SER A 7 17.20 -12.77 14.68
C SER A 7 16.57 -12.18 13.41
N PRO A 8 15.24 -12.12 13.30
CA PRO A 8 14.59 -11.42 12.19
C PRO A 8 15.07 -9.97 12.09
N GLU A 9 15.55 -9.55 10.92
CA GLU A 9 16.04 -8.18 10.68
C GLU A 9 14.97 -7.28 10.05
N TYR A 10 14.04 -7.86 9.27
CA TYR A 10 13.01 -7.13 8.54
C TYR A 10 11.71 -7.92 8.48
N TYR A 11 10.62 -7.18 8.25
CA TYR A 11 9.31 -7.74 7.94
C TYR A 11 8.87 -7.26 6.57
N VAL A 12 8.19 -8.12 5.83
CA VAL A 12 7.67 -7.82 4.50
C VAL A 12 6.20 -8.22 4.40
N ALA A 13 5.45 -7.47 3.60
CA ALA A 13 4.11 -7.84 3.19
C ALA A 13 4.13 -8.19 1.69
N GLU A 14 3.72 -9.39 1.35
CA GLU A 14 3.57 -9.79 -0.05
C GLU A 14 2.34 -9.08 -0.65
N ILE A 15 2.53 -8.38 -1.77
CA ILE A 15 1.48 -7.65 -2.46
C ILE A 15 1.31 -8.26 -3.85
N GLN A 16 0.11 -8.78 -4.12
CA GLN A 16 -0.26 -9.24 -5.45
C GLN A 16 -0.95 -8.11 -6.24
N PRO A 17 -0.88 -8.13 -7.59
CA PRO A 17 -1.62 -7.18 -8.42
C PRO A 17 -3.12 -7.18 -8.10
N GLY A 18 -3.73 -6.00 -8.08
CA GLY A 18 -5.16 -5.82 -7.81
C GLY A 18 -5.56 -5.79 -6.33
N LYS A 19 -4.60 -5.85 -5.39
CA LYS A 19 -4.87 -5.65 -3.96
C LYS A 19 -4.94 -4.17 -3.59
N VAL A 20 -5.82 -3.83 -2.65
CA VAL A 20 -5.90 -2.51 -2.03
C VAL A 20 -4.86 -2.42 -0.92
N LEU A 21 -4.00 -1.40 -0.97
CA LEU A 21 -2.95 -1.17 0.04
C LEU A 21 -3.43 -0.29 1.19
N TYR A 22 -4.24 0.71 0.86
CA TYR A 22 -4.70 1.75 1.78
C TYR A 22 -6.12 2.14 1.40
N GLU A 23 -6.91 2.50 2.41
CA GLU A 23 -8.22 3.10 2.26
C GLU A 23 -8.23 4.44 3.01
N MET A 24 -8.97 5.41 2.49
CA MET A 24 -9.10 6.74 3.07
C MET A 24 -10.56 7.14 3.03
N ASP A 25 -11.08 7.61 4.15
CA ASP A 25 -12.45 8.08 4.33
C ASP A 25 -12.46 9.39 5.12
N GLY A 26 -13.54 10.16 5.01
CA GLY A 26 -13.72 11.42 5.74
C GLY A 26 -12.97 12.62 5.17
N VAL A 27 -12.48 12.55 3.94
CA VAL A 27 -11.81 13.67 3.24
C VAL A 27 -12.40 13.91 1.85
N SER A 28 -12.12 15.07 1.26
CA SER A 28 -12.47 15.33 -0.14
C SER A 28 -11.67 14.43 -1.09
N GLU A 29 -12.26 14.12 -2.25
CA GLU A 29 -11.61 13.31 -3.28
C GLU A 29 -10.30 13.95 -3.78
N GLU A 30 -10.26 15.28 -3.89
CA GLU A 30 -9.05 16.01 -4.31
C GLU A 30 -7.90 15.80 -3.32
N LEU A 31 -8.19 15.90 -2.02
CA LEU A 31 -7.19 15.68 -0.98
C LEU A 31 -6.72 14.22 -0.98
N ALA A 32 -7.64 13.26 -1.12
CA ALA A 32 -7.30 11.84 -1.21
C ALA A 32 -6.41 11.55 -2.42
N LYS A 33 -6.72 12.10 -3.60
CA LYS A 33 -5.91 11.93 -4.81
C LYS A 33 -4.49 12.45 -4.63
N GLU A 34 -4.33 13.65 -4.06
CA GLU A 34 -3.00 14.22 -3.84
C GLU A 34 -2.20 13.42 -2.80
N ALA A 35 -2.85 13.00 -1.70
CA ALA A 35 -2.22 12.15 -0.68
C ALA A 35 -1.73 10.81 -1.29
N PHE A 36 -2.57 10.15 -2.10
CA PHE A 36 -2.18 8.90 -2.74
C PHE A 36 -1.15 9.08 -3.87
N ARG A 37 -1.14 10.23 -4.57
CA ARG A 37 -0.08 10.56 -5.52
C ARG A 37 1.28 10.66 -4.83
N LEU A 38 1.35 11.30 -3.67
CA LEU A 38 2.56 11.39 -2.86
C LEU A 38 2.98 10.03 -2.30
N ALA A 39 2.03 9.23 -1.79
CA ALA A 39 2.30 7.88 -1.30
C ALA A 39 2.84 6.95 -2.40
N ALA A 40 2.25 7.00 -3.60
CA ALA A 40 2.69 6.22 -4.76
C ALA A 40 4.16 6.47 -5.11
N ALA A 41 4.64 7.72 -4.99
CA ALA A 41 6.03 8.08 -5.24
C ALA A 41 7.04 7.47 -4.24
N LYS A 42 6.56 6.87 -3.13
CA LYS A 42 7.38 6.21 -2.11
C LYS A 42 7.36 4.69 -2.21
N LEU A 43 6.46 4.13 -3.01
CA LEU A 43 6.32 2.70 -3.16
C LEU A 43 7.19 2.20 -4.32
N PRO A 44 7.85 1.03 -4.19
CA PRO A 44 8.65 0.44 -5.26
C PRO A 44 7.79 -0.25 -6.34
N ILE A 45 6.49 0.01 -6.37
CA ILE A 45 5.51 -0.62 -7.27
C ILE A 45 4.57 0.45 -7.84
N LYS A 46 4.03 0.18 -9.04
CA LYS A 46 2.97 1.01 -9.61
C LYS A 46 1.67 0.81 -8.85
N THR A 47 0.98 1.90 -8.55
CA THR A 47 -0.33 1.89 -7.89
C THR A 47 -1.35 2.63 -8.73
N VAL A 48 -2.63 2.33 -8.49
CA VAL A 48 -3.77 2.99 -9.14
C VAL A 48 -4.69 3.53 -8.04
N PHE A 49 -5.18 4.75 -8.21
CA PHE A 49 -6.23 5.30 -7.35
C PHE A 49 -7.58 4.73 -7.77
N THR A 50 -8.36 4.24 -6.82
CA THR A 50 -9.72 3.74 -7.06
C THR A 50 -10.68 4.27 -6.01
N ILE A 51 -11.93 4.44 -6.39
CA ILE A 51 -13.03 4.79 -5.49
C ILE A 51 -13.78 3.50 -5.20
N ARG A 52 -14.09 3.25 -3.92
CA ARG A 52 -14.89 2.10 -3.51
C ARG A 52 -16.22 2.15 -4.24
N GLN A 53 -16.47 1.15 -5.08
CA GLN A 53 -17.78 0.96 -5.68
C GLN A 53 -18.64 0.15 -4.72
N PHE A 54 -19.78 0.71 -4.32
CA PHE A 54 -20.81 -0.05 -3.65
C PHE A 54 -21.53 -0.85 -4.73
N GLY A 55 -21.49 -2.19 -4.64
CA GLY A 55 -22.27 -3.05 -5.52
C GLY A 55 -23.76 -2.80 -5.30
N GLY A 56 -24.51 -2.59 -6.39
CA GLY A 56 -25.97 -2.61 -6.39
C GLY A 56 -26.53 -4.03 -6.35
#